data_AF-A0A822XD98-F1
#
_entry.id   AF-A0A822XD98-F1
#
_cell.length_a   1.000
_cell.length_b   1.000
_cell.length_c   1.000
_cell.angle_alpha   90.00
_cell.angle_beta   90.00
_cell.angle_gamma   90.00
#
_symmetry.space_group_name_H-M   'P 1'
#
loop_
_entity.id
_entity.type
_entity.pdbx_description
1 polymer ?
#
loop_
_entity_poly.entity_id
_entity_poly.type
_entity_poly.pdbx_seq_one_letter_code
_entity_poly.pdbx_strand_id
1 'polypeptide(L)'
;MREIILDGKSMTLEDIMSIGSMPTKILISKSARKLMADSREYVESILESDESVYGINQGFGSLSNVKIEPSQLQQLQRNLILSHACGIGPNMNPVTSLRMLAIRANSLAVGVSGIRPEVVDTMLDLVNSGYAPTIPSVGSLGASGDLAPLAHMAMALIGEGQFMCKRGNKWEEIASKTVFENIGKEPVTLSAKEGLSLINGTSQMAAYLAEASEYSDRLCVAADAACAMSIEAIAGSHKPFDPRIHNVRSQPGQRVSASRILSHLHDSEINKSHEECQRVQDAYSFRCAPQVHGAAIDVVKSSAEIAISDVNSA
;
A
#
# COMPACT_ATOMS: atom_id res chain seq x y z
N MET A 1 -14.35 -6.46 14.47
CA MET A 1 -14.03 -5.32 13.61
C MET A 1 -12.66 -4.82 14.06
N ARG A 2 -11.67 -4.74 13.16
CA ARG A 2 -10.34 -4.20 13.49
C ARG A 2 -10.42 -2.67 13.51
N GLU A 3 -9.80 -2.03 14.49
CA GLU A 3 -9.69 -0.57 14.54
C GLU A 3 -8.24 -0.16 14.24
N ILE A 4 -8.08 0.79 13.31
CA ILE A 4 -6.79 1.36 12.90
C ILE A 4 -6.82 2.84 13.27
N ILE A 5 -5.81 3.29 14.01
CA ILE A 5 -5.67 4.70 14.39
C ILE A 5 -4.47 5.26 13.64
N LEU A 6 -4.70 6.19 12.71
CA LEU A 6 -3.66 6.85 11.94
C LEU A 6 -3.02 7.96 12.78
N ASP A 7 -1.71 7.85 12.96
CA ASP A 7 -0.85 8.86 13.59
C ASP A 7 0.27 9.34 12.65
N GLY A 8 0.27 8.84 11.41
CA GLY A 8 1.27 9.09 10.38
C GLY A 8 2.55 8.27 10.52
N LYS A 9 2.68 7.41 11.53
CA LYS A 9 3.96 6.78 11.89
C LYS A 9 3.88 5.30 12.25
N SER A 10 2.71 4.78 12.60
CA SER A 10 2.57 3.43 13.18
C SER A 10 1.71 2.46 12.38
N MET A 11 1.36 2.75 11.12
CA MET A 11 0.55 1.85 10.30
C MET A 11 1.35 0.60 9.94
N THR A 12 0.80 -0.58 10.22
CA THR A 12 1.47 -1.86 9.98
C THR A 12 1.03 -2.52 8.67
N LEU A 13 1.77 -3.53 8.21
CA LEU A 13 1.37 -4.33 7.04
C LEU A 13 0.01 -5.02 7.27
N GLU A 14 -0.20 -5.51 8.49
CA GLU A 14 -1.46 -6.15 8.87
C GLU A 14 -2.64 -5.15 8.80
N ASP A 15 -2.44 -3.90 9.21
CA ASP A 15 -3.45 -2.84 9.08
C ASP A 15 -3.83 -2.60 7.61
N ILE A 16 -2.84 -2.49 6.73
CA ILE A 16 -3.07 -2.30 5.29
C ILE A 16 -3.84 -3.51 4.72
N MET A 17 -3.41 -4.72 5.07
CA MET A 17 -4.01 -5.94 4.54
C MET A 17 -5.42 -6.22 5.11
N SER A 18 -5.76 -5.71 6.29
CA SER A 18 -7.11 -5.81 6.86
C SER A 18 -8.16 -5.02 6.07
N ILE A 19 -7.75 -3.93 5.41
CA ILE A 19 -8.62 -3.09 4.58
C ILE A 19 -9.16 -3.92 3.43
N GLY A 20 -10.49 -4.05 3.35
CA GLY A 20 -11.21 -4.82 2.33
C GLY A 20 -11.20 -6.34 2.51
N SER A 21 -10.37 -6.90 3.40
CA SER A 21 -10.35 -8.34 3.72
C SER A 21 -11.23 -8.70 4.92
N MET A 22 -11.38 -7.77 5.88
CA MET A 22 -12.22 -7.94 7.06
C MET A 22 -12.86 -6.61 7.48
N PRO A 23 -13.93 -6.62 8.31
CA PRO A 23 -14.52 -5.40 8.84
C PRO A 23 -13.48 -4.58 9.60
N THR A 24 -13.18 -3.40 9.09
CA THR A 24 -12.13 -2.49 9.56
C THR A 24 -12.72 -1.10 9.72
N LYS A 25 -12.34 -0.41 10.79
CA LYS A 25 -12.66 0.99 11.05
C LYS A 25 -11.36 1.77 11.20
N ILE A 26 -11.21 2.84 10.43
CA ILE A 26 -10.03 3.70 10.42
C ILE A 26 -10.40 5.08 10.95
N LEU A 27 -9.58 5.59 11.85
CA LEU A 27 -9.74 6.88 12.52
C LEU A 27 -8.40 7.63 12.50
N ILE A 28 -8.43 8.95 12.53
CA ILE A 28 -7.24 9.75 12.77
C ILE A 28 -7.07 10.01 14.28
N SER A 29 -5.83 9.90 14.77
CA SER A 29 -5.49 10.22 16.16
C SER A 29 -5.69 11.72 16.46
N LYS A 30 -6.00 12.04 17.71
CA LYS A 30 -6.13 13.44 18.16
C LYS A 30 -4.83 14.23 17.98
N SER A 31 -3.68 13.58 18.21
CA SER A 31 -2.36 14.18 18.02
C SER A 31 -2.07 14.49 16.55
N ALA A 32 -2.32 13.55 15.63
CA ALA A 32 -2.15 13.81 14.20
C ALA A 32 -3.09 14.89 13.69
N ARG A 33 -4.36 14.89 14.12
CA ARG A 33 -5.30 15.96 13.78
C ARG A 33 -4.77 17.34 14.19
N LYS A 34 -4.19 17.45 15.39
CA LYS A 34 -3.58 18.69 15.85
C LYS A 34 -2.38 19.10 14.97
N LEU A 35 -1.46 18.18 14.69
CA LEU A 35 -0.30 18.46 13.83
C LEU A 35 -0.72 18.94 12.43
N MET A 36 -1.76 18.32 11.86
CA MET A 36 -2.33 18.75 10.58
C MET A 36 -2.93 20.16 10.65
N ALA A 37 -3.66 20.48 11.72
CA ALA A 37 -4.23 21.80 11.92
C ALA A 37 -3.12 22.86 12.06
N ASP A 38 -2.10 22.61 12.87
CA ASP A 38 -0.94 23.50 13.04
C ASP A 38 -0.22 23.72 11.69
N SER A 39 -0.04 22.65 10.90
CA SER A 39 0.54 22.75 9.55
C SER A 39 -0.34 23.52 8.57
N ARG A 40 -1.67 23.44 8.72
CA ARG A 40 -2.60 24.22 7.91
C ARG A 40 -2.54 25.70 8.25
N GLU A 41 -2.51 26.06 9.53
CA GLU A 41 -2.37 27.44 9.99
C GLU A 41 -1.11 28.10 9.41
N TYR A 42 0.00 27.36 9.32
CA TYR A 42 1.20 27.86 8.67
C TYR A 42 0.98 28.18 7.18
N VAL A 43 0.26 27.33 6.44
CA VAL A 43 -0.08 27.62 5.03
C VAL A 43 -0.97 28.86 4.91
N GLU A 44 -1.95 29.04 5.80
CA GLU A 44 -2.79 30.24 5.80
C GLU A 44 -1.96 31.50 6.09
N SER A 45 -1.01 31.44 7.03
CA SER A 45 -0.14 32.57 7.33
C SER A 45 0.73 33.02 6.14
N ILE A 46 1.14 32.09 5.28
CA ILE A 46 1.87 32.40 4.05
C ILE A 46 0.97 33.13 3.05
N LEU A 47 -0.31 32.74 2.95
CA LEU A 47 -1.28 33.38 2.05
C LEU A 47 -1.62 34.82 2.47
N GLU A 48 -1.50 35.13 3.76
CA GLU A 48 -1.63 36.49 4.30
C GLU A 48 -0.36 37.33 4.14
N SER A 49 0.75 36.70 3.76
CA SER A 49 2.05 37.35 3.54
C SER A 49 2.31 37.63 2.05
N ASP A 50 3.34 38.45 1.78
CA ASP A 50 3.85 38.65 0.41
C ASP A 50 4.83 37.55 -0.06
N GLU A 51 5.08 36.54 0.76
CA GLU A 51 6.01 35.44 0.45
C GLU A 51 5.48 34.61 -0.73
N SER A 52 6.37 34.22 -1.65
CA SER A 52 6.02 33.37 -2.80
C SER A 52 6.54 31.95 -2.56
N VAL A 53 5.62 31.00 -2.39
CA VAL A 53 5.93 29.61 -2.00
C VAL A 53 5.32 28.63 -2.99
N TYR A 54 6.16 27.70 -3.46
CA TYR A 54 5.78 26.67 -4.43
C TYR A 54 4.58 25.84 -3.95
N GLY A 55 3.59 25.68 -4.82
CA GLY A 55 2.36 24.93 -4.56
C GLY A 55 1.37 25.61 -3.62
N ILE A 56 1.69 26.78 -3.05
CA ILE A 56 0.77 27.61 -2.27
C ILE A 56 0.20 28.74 -3.14
N ASN A 57 1.05 29.64 -3.64
CA ASN A 57 0.66 30.80 -4.46
C ASN A 57 1.46 30.94 -5.77
N GLN A 58 2.14 29.87 -6.17
CA GLN A 58 2.85 29.75 -7.45
C GLN A 58 2.25 28.63 -8.33
N GLY A 59 2.54 28.66 -9.62
CA GLY A 59 2.23 27.56 -10.54
C GLY A 59 3.05 26.29 -10.25
N PHE A 60 2.79 25.22 -11.02
CA PHE A 60 3.42 23.90 -10.83
C PHE A 60 4.38 23.56 -11.97
N GLY A 61 5.43 22.78 -11.66
CA GLY A 61 6.39 22.31 -12.67
C GLY A 61 7.08 23.45 -13.41
N SER A 62 6.98 23.45 -14.75
CA SER A 62 7.56 24.50 -15.60
C SER A 62 6.95 25.89 -15.37
N LEU A 63 5.80 25.98 -14.70
CA LEU A 63 5.12 27.22 -14.36
C LEU A 63 5.35 27.67 -12.92
N SER A 64 6.33 27.08 -12.22
CA SER A 64 6.70 27.44 -10.83
C SER A 64 7.05 28.91 -10.61
N ASN A 65 7.50 29.61 -11.66
CA ASN A 65 7.84 31.04 -11.57
C ASN A 65 6.64 31.98 -11.75
N VAL A 66 5.43 31.47 -11.95
CA VAL A 66 4.22 32.27 -12.15
C VAL A 66 3.49 32.46 -10.82
N LYS A 67 3.39 33.71 -10.34
CA LYS A 67 2.57 34.07 -9.17
C LYS A 67 1.09 34.00 -9.52
N ILE A 68 0.29 33.47 -8.60
CA ILE A 68 -1.15 33.26 -8.79
C ILE A 68 -1.91 34.12 -7.80
N GLU A 69 -2.95 34.79 -8.27
CA GLU A 69 -3.81 35.62 -7.43
C GLU A 69 -4.59 34.76 -6.42
N PRO A 70 -4.80 35.24 -5.18
CA PRO A 70 -5.51 34.49 -4.15
C PRO A 70 -6.90 33.98 -4.59
N SER A 71 -7.62 34.75 -5.40
CA SER A 71 -8.93 34.41 -5.94
C SER A 71 -8.92 33.22 -6.92
N GLN A 72 -7.75 32.89 -7.48
CA GLN A 72 -7.59 31.81 -8.46
C GLN A 72 -7.05 30.51 -7.84
N LEU A 73 -6.66 30.52 -6.56
CA LEU A 73 -5.98 29.37 -5.93
C LEU A 73 -6.84 28.12 -5.90
N GLN A 74 -8.14 28.23 -5.62
CA GLN A 74 -9.04 27.06 -5.63
C GLN A 74 -9.13 26.45 -7.03
N GLN A 75 -9.31 27.29 -8.06
CA GLN A 75 -9.36 26.86 -9.45
C GLN A 75 -8.03 26.23 -9.89
N LEU A 76 -6.91 26.79 -9.45
CA LEU A 76 -5.57 26.24 -9.70
C LEU A 76 -5.45 24.82 -9.15
N GLN A 77 -5.86 24.57 -7.90
CA GLN A 77 -5.79 23.22 -7.32
C GLN A 77 -6.70 22.24 -8.04
N ARG A 78 -7.93 22.63 -8.38
CA ARG A 78 -8.83 21.80 -9.20
C ARG A 78 -8.21 21.46 -10.56
N ASN A 79 -7.66 22.45 -11.26
CA ASN A 79 -7.02 22.26 -12.56
C ASN A 79 -5.77 21.37 -12.47
N LEU A 80 -5.01 21.46 -11.37
CA LEU A 80 -3.90 20.55 -11.11
C LEU A 80 -4.39 19.10 -11.10
N ILE A 81 -5.44 18.79 -10.34
CA ILE A 81 -6.01 17.44 -10.28
C ILE A 81 -6.44 16.97 -11.68
N LEU A 82 -7.23 17.76 -12.40
CA LEU A 82 -7.76 17.35 -13.70
C LEU A 82 -6.67 17.19 -14.77
N SER A 83 -5.65 18.05 -14.77
CA SER A 83 -4.53 17.94 -15.71
C SER A 83 -3.64 16.73 -15.45
N HIS A 84 -3.56 16.26 -14.20
CA HIS A 84 -2.72 15.13 -13.80
C HIS A 84 -3.48 13.80 -13.78
N ALA A 85 -4.81 13.78 -13.84
CA ALA A 85 -5.63 12.58 -13.94
C ALA A 85 -5.56 11.91 -15.34
N CYS A 86 -4.34 11.65 -15.81
CA CYS A 86 -4.01 11.12 -17.12
C CYS A 86 -3.68 9.61 -17.11
N GLY A 87 -4.01 8.91 -16.01
CA GLY A 87 -3.87 7.46 -15.91
C GLY A 87 -4.69 6.71 -16.97
N ILE A 88 -4.19 5.56 -17.41
CA ILE A 88 -4.76 4.72 -18.47
C ILE A 88 -4.74 3.23 -18.09
N GLY A 89 -5.27 2.39 -18.98
CA GLY A 89 -5.24 0.94 -18.82
C GLY A 89 -6.34 0.41 -17.90
N PRO A 90 -6.23 -0.85 -17.44
CA PRO A 90 -7.22 -1.43 -16.54
C PRO A 90 -7.23 -0.69 -15.20
N ASN A 91 -8.40 -0.62 -14.58
CA ASN A 91 -8.54 -0.05 -13.24
C ASN A 91 -7.82 -0.92 -12.21
N MET A 92 -7.29 -0.26 -11.17
CA MET A 92 -6.80 -0.89 -9.95
C MET A 92 -7.91 -1.73 -9.32
N ASN A 93 -7.51 -2.78 -8.60
CA ASN A 93 -8.45 -3.52 -7.77
C ASN A 93 -9.07 -2.54 -6.75
N PRO A 94 -10.41 -2.52 -6.57
CA PRO A 94 -11.05 -1.58 -5.64
C PRO A 94 -10.54 -1.67 -4.20
N VAL A 95 -10.12 -2.86 -3.74
CA VAL A 95 -9.49 -3.02 -2.42
C VAL A 95 -8.13 -2.30 -2.36
N THR A 96 -7.32 -2.42 -3.42
CA THR A 96 -6.05 -1.69 -3.53
C THR A 96 -6.27 -0.18 -3.59
N SER A 97 -7.32 0.30 -4.27
CA SER A 97 -7.70 1.72 -4.24
C SER A 97 -8.02 2.22 -2.82
N LEU A 98 -8.73 1.42 -2.02
CA LEU A 98 -9.02 1.76 -0.62
C LEU A 98 -7.76 1.76 0.26
N ARG A 99 -6.85 0.80 0.03
CA ARG A 99 -5.55 0.75 0.71
C ARG A 99 -4.69 1.96 0.36
N MET A 100 -4.61 2.32 -0.92
CA MET A 100 -3.92 3.52 -1.39
C MET A 100 -4.51 4.80 -0.76
N LEU A 101 -5.84 4.90 -0.65
CA LEU A 101 -6.53 6.01 0.00
C LEU A 101 -6.17 6.11 1.50
N ALA A 102 -6.15 4.97 2.22
CA ALA A 102 -5.75 4.93 3.63
C ALA A 102 -4.26 5.24 3.85
N ILE A 103 -3.37 4.73 2.99
CA ILE A 103 -1.94 5.04 3.03
C ILE A 103 -1.71 6.53 2.80
N ARG A 104 -2.42 7.14 1.83
CA ARG A 104 -2.30 8.58 1.62
C ARG A 104 -2.80 9.37 2.81
N ALA A 105 -3.92 8.97 3.41
CA ALA A 105 -4.42 9.57 4.64
C ALA A 105 -3.40 9.49 5.79
N ASN A 106 -2.69 8.37 5.94
CA ASN A 106 -1.63 8.21 6.95
C ASN A 106 -0.45 9.15 6.70
N SER A 107 0.07 9.20 5.47
CA SER A 107 1.14 10.14 5.09
C SER A 107 0.76 11.60 5.37
N LEU A 108 -0.49 12.00 5.08
CA LEU A 108 -1.01 13.33 5.42
C LEU A 108 -1.12 13.58 6.93
N ALA A 109 -1.40 12.54 7.71
CA ALA A 109 -1.50 12.58 9.16
C ALA A 109 -0.17 12.86 9.87
N VAL A 110 0.98 12.77 9.17
CA VAL A 110 2.27 13.25 9.69
C VAL A 110 2.21 14.74 10.02
N GLY A 111 1.34 15.51 9.34
CA GLY A 111 1.07 16.90 9.68
C GLY A 111 2.13 17.87 9.18
N VAL A 112 2.66 17.66 7.98
CA VAL A 112 3.62 18.58 7.32
C VAL A 112 3.17 18.99 5.91
N SER A 113 2.04 18.47 5.44
CA SER A 113 1.54 18.70 4.08
C SER A 113 0.65 19.94 3.96
N GLY A 114 0.18 20.54 5.06
CA GLY A 114 -0.66 21.74 5.05
C GLY A 114 -2.07 21.53 4.45
N ILE A 115 -2.55 20.27 4.45
CA ILE A 115 -3.92 19.91 4.07
C ILE A 115 -4.83 20.00 5.29
N ARG A 116 -6.10 20.36 5.09
CA ARG A 116 -7.08 20.39 6.16
C ARG A 116 -7.41 18.98 6.69
N PRO A 117 -7.59 18.79 8.01
CA PRO A 117 -8.02 17.52 8.59
C PRO A 117 -9.34 16.99 8.01
N GLU A 118 -10.27 17.86 7.65
CA GLU A 118 -11.59 17.49 7.14
C GLU A 118 -11.51 16.78 5.78
N VAL A 119 -10.47 17.05 4.98
CA VAL A 119 -10.22 16.35 3.72
C VAL A 119 -9.82 14.90 4.00
N VAL A 120 -8.94 14.69 4.98
CA VAL A 120 -8.55 13.35 5.43
C VAL A 120 -9.75 12.61 6.05
N ASP A 121 -10.62 13.30 6.79
CA ASP A 121 -11.86 12.70 7.30
C ASP A 121 -12.73 12.15 6.17
N THR A 122 -12.89 12.90 5.08
CA THR A 122 -13.61 12.42 3.89
C THR A 122 -12.94 11.18 3.27
N MET A 123 -11.61 11.14 3.20
CA MET A 123 -10.88 9.95 2.74
C MET A 123 -11.16 8.74 3.63
N LEU A 124 -11.15 8.92 4.96
CA LEU A 124 -11.43 7.83 5.90
C LEU A 124 -12.87 7.36 5.87
N ASP A 125 -13.84 8.27 5.67
CA ASP A 125 -15.25 7.91 5.54
C ASP A 125 -15.53 7.09 4.28
N LEU A 126 -14.83 7.36 3.17
CA LEU A 126 -14.85 6.52 1.97
C LEU A 126 -14.27 5.13 2.26
N VAL A 127 -13.13 5.04 2.97
CA VAL A 127 -12.53 3.75 3.34
C VAL A 127 -13.46 2.94 4.24
N ASN A 128 -13.98 3.57 5.30
CA ASN A 128 -14.88 2.96 6.27
C ASN A 128 -16.19 2.49 5.65
N SER A 129 -16.67 3.18 4.61
CA SER A 129 -17.89 2.84 3.89
C SER A 129 -17.66 1.87 2.73
N GLY A 130 -16.41 1.56 2.40
CA GLY A 130 -16.05 0.68 1.28
C GLY A 130 -16.35 1.26 -0.10
N TYR A 131 -16.35 2.59 -0.24
CA TYR A 131 -16.49 3.28 -1.52
C TYR A 131 -15.11 3.54 -2.12
N ALA A 132 -14.72 2.69 -3.06
CA ALA A 132 -13.40 2.72 -3.68
C ALA A 132 -13.39 3.64 -4.90
N PRO A 133 -12.51 4.66 -4.97
CA PRO A 133 -12.33 5.41 -6.20
C PRO A 133 -11.89 4.50 -7.37
N THR A 134 -12.46 4.74 -8.55
CA THR A 134 -12.04 4.09 -9.79
C THR A 134 -10.76 4.75 -10.29
N ILE A 135 -9.64 4.04 -10.21
CA ILE A 135 -8.31 4.57 -10.52
C ILE A 135 -7.68 3.69 -11.59
N PRO A 136 -7.26 4.22 -12.76
CA PRO A 136 -6.45 3.48 -13.73
C PRO A 136 -5.10 3.06 -13.15
N SER A 137 -4.65 1.84 -13.44
CA SER A 137 -3.41 1.29 -12.85
C SER A 137 -2.11 1.82 -13.46
N VAL A 138 -2.14 2.35 -14.70
CA VAL A 138 -0.94 2.80 -15.42
C VAL A 138 -0.93 4.32 -15.54
N GLY A 139 0.24 4.94 -15.36
CA GLY A 139 0.44 6.39 -15.57
C GLY A 139 1.43 7.03 -14.60
N SER A 140 1.75 6.37 -13.48
CA SER A 140 2.82 6.80 -12.58
C SER A 140 4.20 6.54 -13.20
N LEU A 141 5.14 7.46 -12.96
CA LEU A 141 6.57 7.27 -13.26
C LEU A 141 7.32 6.61 -12.09
N GLY A 142 6.69 6.47 -10.92
CA GLY A 142 7.28 5.78 -9.78
C GLY A 142 8.50 6.46 -9.16
N ALA A 143 8.73 7.76 -9.41
CA ALA A 143 9.92 8.48 -8.94
C ALA A 143 9.69 9.16 -7.57
N SER A 144 9.13 10.38 -7.56
CA SER A 144 8.85 11.14 -6.33
C SER A 144 7.35 11.31 -6.05
N GLY A 145 6.48 10.73 -6.88
CA GLY A 145 5.04 10.77 -6.67
C GLY A 145 4.24 9.98 -7.71
N ASP A 146 3.22 9.27 -7.24
CA ASP A 146 2.21 8.59 -8.04
C ASP A 146 1.16 9.57 -8.55
N LEU A 147 1.63 10.62 -9.24
CA LEU A 147 0.83 11.81 -9.58
C LEU A 147 -0.47 11.43 -10.29
N ALA A 148 -0.41 10.60 -11.34
CA ALA A 148 -1.59 10.27 -12.14
C ALA A 148 -2.64 9.42 -11.38
N PRO A 149 -2.25 8.30 -10.73
CA PRO A 149 -3.16 7.55 -9.87
C PRO A 149 -3.74 8.38 -8.72
N LEU A 150 -2.91 9.17 -8.02
CA LEU A 150 -3.38 10.01 -6.93
C LEU A 150 -4.25 11.17 -7.42
N ALA A 151 -4.03 11.66 -8.63
CA ALA A 151 -4.92 12.65 -9.25
C ALA A 151 -6.30 12.05 -9.56
N HIS A 152 -6.39 10.80 -10.03
CA HIS A 152 -7.67 10.10 -10.17
C HIS A 152 -8.37 9.89 -8.80
N MET A 153 -7.61 9.56 -7.77
CA MET A 153 -8.12 9.50 -6.39
C MET A 153 -8.66 10.86 -5.91
N ALA A 154 -7.89 11.93 -6.11
CA ALA A 154 -8.29 13.29 -5.74
C ALA A 154 -9.48 13.80 -6.57
N MET A 155 -9.56 13.41 -7.85
CA MET A 155 -10.71 13.70 -8.73
C MET A 155 -12.01 13.11 -8.16
N ALA A 156 -11.94 11.92 -7.57
CA ALA A 156 -13.08 11.33 -6.85
C ALA A 156 -13.45 12.13 -5.59
N LEU A 157 -12.47 12.61 -4.81
CA LEU A 157 -12.72 13.43 -3.61
C LEU A 157 -13.41 14.76 -3.91
N ILE A 158 -13.12 15.38 -5.06
CA ILE A 158 -13.78 16.62 -5.51
C ILE A 158 -15.10 16.36 -6.25
N GLY A 159 -15.57 15.10 -6.29
CA GLY A 159 -16.87 14.73 -6.86
C GLY A 159 -16.88 14.46 -8.36
N GLU A 160 -15.74 14.56 -9.04
CA GLU A 160 -15.60 14.42 -10.50
C GLU A 160 -15.12 13.04 -10.94
N GLY A 161 -14.82 12.15 -9.99
CA GLY A 161 -14.43 10.77 -10.25
C GLY A 161 -15.60 9.78 -10.16
N GLN A 162 -15.28 8.52 -10.48
CA GLN A 162 -16.18 7.39 -10.33
C GLN A 162 -15.79 6.56 -9.10
N PHE A 163 -16.74 5.78 -8.59
CA PHE A 163 -16.53 4.90 -7.46
C PHE A 163 -17.06 3.49 -7.76
N MET A 164 -16.51 2.53 -7.03
CA MET A 164 -16.97 1.14 -6.96
C MET A 164 -17.41 0.85 -5.52
N CYS A 165 -18.48 0.07 -5.37
CA CYS A 165 -18.91 -0.47 -4.08
C CYS A 165 -19.09 -1.98 -4.18
N LYS A 166 -18.92 -2.67 -3.05
CA LYS A 166 -19.10 -4.13 -2.99
C LYS A 166 -20.58 -4.47 -2.79
N ARG A 167 -21.16 -5.24 -3.72
CA ARG A 167 -22.51 -5.81 -3.63
C ARG A 167 -22.41 -7.33 -3.66
N GLY A 168 -22.63 -7.94 -2.49
CA GLY A 168 -22.35 -9.36 -2.29
C GLY A 168 -20.88 -9.69 -2.56
N ASN A 169 -20.62 -10.52 -3.57
CA ASN A 169 -19.27 -10.95 -3.96
C ASN A 169 -18.68 -10.18 -5.16
N LYS A 170 -19.36 -9.14 -5.65
CA LYS A 170 -18.91 -8.36 -6.83
C LYS A 170 -18.72 -6.89 -6.49
N TRP A 171 -17.86 -6.24 -7.25
CA TRP A 171 -17.72 -4.78 -7.26
C TRP A 171 -18.55 -4.21 -8.40
N GLU A 172 -19.36 -3.21 -8.09
CA GLU A 172 -20.24 -2.53 -9.05
C GLU A 172 -20.01 -1.02 -8.98
N GLU A 173 -20.15 -0.34 -10.12
CA GLU A 173 -20.06 1.12 -10.19
C GLU A 173 -21.17 1.77 -9.36
N ILE A 174 -20.83 2.89 -8.72
CA ILE A 174 -21.77 3.72 -7.98
C ILE A 174 -21.52 5.20 -8.30
N ALA A 175 -22.60 5.95 -8.47
CA ALA A 175 -22.52 7.37 -8.79
C ALA A 175 -21.90 8.16 -7.62
N SER A 176 -20.97 9.06 -7.94
CA SER A 176 -20.30 9.97 -6.99
C SER A 176 -21.30 10.66 -6.06
N LYS A 177 -22.40 11.20 -6.60
CA LYS A 177 -23.47 11.83 -5.82
C LYS A 177 -24.02 10.92 -4.71
N THR A 178 -24.34 9.67 -5.05
CA THR A 178 -24.85 8.68 -4.09
C THR A 178 -23.82 8.30 -3.04
N VAL A 179 -22.53 8.25 -3.40
CA VAL A 179 -21.45 8.02 -2.44
C VAL A 179 -21.41 9.13 -1.39
N PHE A 180 -21.41 10.39 -1.83
CA PHE A 180 -21.39 11.57 -0.95
C PHE A 180 -22.64 11.67 -0.07
N GLU A 181 -23.83 11.40 -0.63
CA GLU A 181 -25.09 11.26 0.15
C GLU A 181 -24.97 10.19 1.24
N ASN A 182 -24.42 9.02 0.91
CA ASN A 182 -24.31 7.89 1.83
C ASN A 182 -23.31 8.15 2.97
N ILE A 183 -22.23 8.90 2.73
CA ILE A 183 -21.27 9.29 3.77
C ILE A 183 -21.65 10.61 4.47
N GLY A 184 -22.76 11.24 4.08
CA GLY A 184 -23.27 12.47 4.70
C GLY A 184 -22.35 13.68 4.52
N LYS A 185 -21.66 13.77 3.37
CA LYS A 185 -20.73 14.87 3.04
C LYS A 185 -21.00 15.43 1.66
N GLU A 186 -20.54 16.66 1.44
CA GLU A 186 -20.39 17.23 0.10
C GLU A 186 -19.02 16.91 -0.50
N PRO A 187 -18.86 16.94 -1.83
CA PRO A 187 -17.56 16.89 -2.48
C PRO A 187 -16.59 17.95 -1.95
N VAL A 188 -15.30 17.62 -1.90
CA VAL A 188 -14.27 18.50 -1.35
C VAL A 188 -14.01 19.69 -2.28
N THR A 189 -14.16 20.90 -1.77
CA THR A 189 -13.64 22.12 -2.42
C THR A 189 -12.22 22.38 -1.94
N LEU A 190 -11.23 22.22 -2.83
CA LEU A 190 -9.82 22.35 -2.50
C LEU A 190 -9.39 23.81 -2.23
N SER A 191 -8.65 24.00 -1.14
CA SER A 191 -7.96 25.24 -0.80
C SER A 191 -6.48 25.19 -1.24
N ALA A 192 -5.76 26.31 -1.14
CA ALA A 192 -4.36 26.39 -1.56
C ALA A 192 -3.52 25.22 -1.00
N LYS A 193 -2.58 24.72 -1.81
CA LYS A 193 -1.72 23.54 -1.55
C LYS A 193 -2.41 22.19 -1.51
N GLU A 194 -3.73 22.11 -1.29
CA GLU A 194 -4.39 20.81 -1.05
C GLU A 194 -4.39 19.88 -2.26
N GLY A 195 -4.48 20.41 -3.48
CA GLY A 195 -4.37 19.60 -4.70
C GLY A 195 -2.99 18.93 -4.80
N LEU A 196 -1.92 19.69 -4.57
CA LEU A 196 -0.56 19.14 -4.54
C LEU A 196 -0.38 18.17 -3.38
N SER A 197 -0.90 18.50 -2.20
CA SER A 197 -0.86 17.63 -1.03
C SER A 197 -1.68 16.35 -1.20
N LEU A 198 -2.63 16.27 -2.13
CA LEU A 198 -3.29 15.00 -2.42
C LEU A 198 -2.47 14.12 -3.36
N ILE A 199 -1.77 14.72 -4.33
CA ILE A 199 -1.14 13.96 -5.42
C ILE A 199 0.36 13.72 -5.27
N ASN A 200 1.03 14.42 -4.36
CA ASN A 200 2.48 14.32 -4.18
C ASN A 200 2.87 13.28 -3.12
N GLY A 201 2.93 12.00 -3.50
CA GLY A 201 3.39 10.91 -2.64
C GLY A 201 3.41 9.56 -3.35
N THR A 202 3.90 8.53 -2.69
CA THR A 202 4.18 7.17 -3.25
C THR A 202 3.08 6.15 -2.90
N SER A 203 1.85 6.60 -2.67
CA SER A 203 0.81 5.74 -2.07
C SER A 203 0.35 4.58 -2.95
N GLN A 204 0.45 4.70 -4.29
CA GLN A 204 0.08 3.59 -5.19
C GLN A 204 1.16 2.50 -5.13
N MET A 205 2.43 2.87 -5.31
CA MET A 205 3.53 1.91 -5.27
C MET A 205 3.67 1.28 -3.88
N ALA A 206 3.45 2.05 -2.80
CA ALA A 206 3.44 1.53 -1.44
C ALA A 206 2.32 0.50 -1.22
N ALA A 207 1.11 0.76 -1.73
CA ALA A 207 0.01 -0.20 -1.66
C ALA A 207 0.36 -1.50 -2.42
N TYR A 208 0.93 -1.38 -3.63
CA TYR A 208 1.35 -2.55 -4.40
C TYR A 208 2.49 -3.32 -3.74
N LEU A 209 3.49 -2.64 -3.17
CA LEU A 209 4.61 -3.30 -2.51
C LEU A 209 4.15 -4.03 -1.23
N ALA A 210 3.23 -3.43 -0.46
CA ALA A 210 2.61 -4.05 0.69
C ALA A 210 1.85 -5.34 0.28
N GLU A 211 0.97 -5.24 -0.73
CA GLU A 211 0.22 -6.39 -1.23
C GLU A 211 1.12 -7.49 -1.80
N ALA A 212 2.10 -7.11 -2.63
CA ALA A 212 3.04 -8.03 -3.22
C ALA A 212 3.85 -8.76 -2.13
N SER A 213 4.29 -8.05 -1.09
CA SER A 213 5.04 -8.64 0.01
C SER A 213 4.20 -9.66 0.80
N GLU A 214 2.96 -9.31 1.14
CA GLU A 214 2.03 -10.24 1.83
C GLU A 214 1.74 -11.48 0.98
N TYR A 215 1.42 -11.30 -0.30
CA TYR A 215 1.12 -12.44 -1.18
C TYR A 215 2.37 -13.28 -1.45
N SER A 216 3.55 -12.67 -1.60
CA SER A 216 4.80 -13.39 -1.79
C SER A 216 5.20 -14.18 -0.55
N ASP A 217 4.96 -13.69 0.68
CA ASP A 217 5.23 -14.48 1.89
C ASP A 217 4.36 -15.75 1.93
N ARG A 218 3.06 -15.60 1.63
CA ARG A 218 2.13 -16.74 1.50
C ARG A 218 2.57 -17.72 0.42
N LEU A 219 3.07 -17.23 -0.72
CA LEU A 219 3.61 -18.06 -1.78
C LEU A 219 4.90 -18.77 -1.36
N CYS A 220 5.77 -18.16 -0.56
CA CYS A 220 6.96 -18.82 -0.02
C CYS A 220 6.56 -20.00 0.87
N VAL A 221 5.56 -19.83 1.74
CA VAL A 221 5.03 -20.93 2.57
C VAL A 221 4.46 -22.05 1.70
N ALA A 222 3.66 -21.71 0.68
CA ALA A 222 3.11 -22.70 -0.24
C ALA A 222 4.19 -23.42 -1.05
N ALA A 223 5.26 -22.73 -1.45
CA ALA A 223 6.39 -23.31 -2.17
C ALA A 223 7.16 -24.31 -1.31
N ASP A 224 7.38 -24.02 -0.03
CA ASP A 224 8.00 -24.96 0.91
C ASP A 224 7.14 -26.23 1.10
N ALA A 225 5.82 -26.08 1.22
CA ALA A 225 4.89 -27.21 1.32
C ALA A 225 4.87 -28.06 0.03
N ALA A 226 4.81 -27.41 -1.14
CA ALA A 226 4.85 -28.09 -2.43
C ALA A 226 6.21 -28.80 -2.66
N CYS A 227 7.31 -28.20 -2.21
CA CYS A 227 8.63 -28.83 -2.23
C CYS A 227 8.64 -30.10 -1.37
N ALA A 228 8.13 -30.04 -0.14
CA ALA A 228 8.01 -31.21 0.73
C ALA A 228 7.22 -32.34 0.07
N MET A 229 6.04 -32.04 -0.51
CA MET A 229 5.25 -33.03 -1.25
C MET A 229 6.01 -33.62 -2.45
N SER A 230 6.80 -32.80 -3.15
CA SER A 230 7.57 -33.25 -4.30
C SER A 230 8.75 -34.13 -3.90
N ILE A 231 9.38 -33.85 -2.74
CA ILE A 231 10.43 -34.70 -2.14
C ILE A 231 9.85 -36.07 -1.81
N GLU A 232 8.68 -36.11 -1.18
CA GLU A 232 7.97 -37.36 -0.87
C GLU A 232 7.67 -38.15 -2.15
N ALA A 233 7.14 -37.50 -3.19
CA ALA A 233 6.80 -38.15 -4.46
C ALA A 233 7.98 -38.84 -5.16
N ILE A 234 9.20 -38.33 -4.97
CA ILE A 234 10.43 -38.92 -5.53
C ILE A 234 11.19 -39.79 -4.52
N ALA A 235 10.60 -40.03 -3.35
CA ALA A 235 11.23 -40.65 -2.19
C ALA A 235 12.62 -40.07 -1.87
N GLY A 236 12.69 -38.73 -1.87
CA GLY A 236 13.90 -37.95 -1.69
C GLY A 236 14.41 -37.94 -0.25
N SER A 237 15.69 -37.63 -0.09
CA SER A 237 16.35 -37.58 1.20
C SER A 237 15.89 -36.41 2.05
N HIS A 238 15.57 -36.67 3.32
CA HIS A 238 15.29 -35.62 4.31
C HIS A 238 16.57 -35.02 4.94
N LYS A 239 17.72 -35.70 4.83
CA LYS A 239 18.99 -35.28 5.44
C LYS A 239 19.42 -33.84 5.11
N PRO A 240 19.20 -33.32 3.87
CA PRO A 240 19.57 -31.95 3.54
C PRO A 240 18.91 -30.87 4.38
N PHE A 241 17.77 -31.16 5.02
CA PHE A 241 16.98 -30.20 5.80
C PHE A 241 17.33 -30.22 7.30
N ASP A 242 18.33 -31.00 7.71
CA ASP A 242 18.78 -31.09 9.10
C ASP A 242 19.18 -29.71 9.65
N PRO A 243 18.60 -29.25 10.78
CA PRO A 243 18.85 -27.92 11.33
C PRO A 243 20.34 -27.61 11.53
N ARG A 244 21.18 -28.61 11.82
CA ARG A 244 22.63 -28.42 12.01
C ARG A 244 23.30 -27.89 10.74
N ILE A 245 22.86 -28.30 9.56
CA ILE A 245 23.38 -27.83 8.25
C ILE A 245 23.03 -26.36 8.05
N HIS A 246 21.83 -25.95 8.45
CA HIS A 246 21.34 -24.60 8.24
C HIS A 246 21.80 -23.62 9.34
N ASN A 247 22.05 -24.12 10.55
CA ASN A 247 22.53 -23.32 11.69
C ASN A 247 23.98 -22.86 11.55
N VAL A 248 24.81 -23.58 10.79
CA VAL A 248 26.20 -23.14 10.49
C VAL A 248 26.27 -22.05 9.42
N ARG A 249 25.12 -21.63 8.84
CA ARG A 249 25.04 -20.57 7.82
C ARG A 249 24.26 -19.37 8.35
N SER A 250 24.77 -18.18 8.09
CA SER A 250 24.18 -16.90 8.52
C SER A 250 23.04 -16.40 7.62
N GLN A 251 22.21 -17.29 7.07
CA GLN A 251 21.10 -16.95 6.16
C GLN A 251 19.76 -17.24 6.85
N PRO A 252 19.03 -16.22 7.36
CA PRO A 252 17.79 -16.43 8.12
C PRO A 252 16.68 -17.12 7.32
N GLY A 253 16.37 -16.65 6.11
CA GLY A 253 15.33 -17.24 5.26
C GLY A 253 15.64 -18.70 4.92
N GLN A 254 16.92 -19.03 4.73
CA GLN A 254 17.34 -20.43 4.50
C GLN A 254 17.00 -21.34 5.69
N ARG A 255 17.17 -20.87 6.93
CA ARG A 255 16.78 -21.63 8.13
C ARG A 255 15.27 -21.79 8.23
N VAL A 256 14.52 -20.73 7.90
CA VAL A 256 13.06 -20.75 7.89
C VAL A 256 12.53 -21.79 6.89
N SER A 257 12.97 -21.74 5.63
CA SER A 257 12.53 -22.68 4.61
C SER A 257 12.89 -24.12 4.96
N ALA A 258 14.13 -24.38 5.39
CA ALA A 258 14.53 -25.72 5.82
C ALA A 258 13.67 -26.27 6.95
N SER A 259 13.38 -25.44 7.96
CA SER A 259 12.52 -25.83 9.07
C SER A 259 11.09 -26.12 8.62
N ARG A 260 10.52 -25.31 7.72
CA ARG A 260 9.17 -25.52 7.18
C ARG A 260 9.09 -26.81 6.37
N ILE A 261 10.02 -27.01 5.44
CA ILE A 261 10.09 -28.24 4.63
C ILE A 261 10.24 -29.46 5.55
N LEU A 262 11.20 -29.46 6.47
CA LEU A 262 11.40 -30.58 7.40
C LEU A 262 10.14 -30.86 8.24
N SER A 263 9.43 -29.83 8.68
CA SER A 263 8.19 -30.01 9.46
C SER A 263 7.08 -30.71 8.67
N HIS A 264 7.00 -30.48 7.36
CA HIS A 264 6.05 -31.19 6.48
C HIS A 264 6.45 -32.63 6.19
N LEU A 265 7.74 -32.94 6.27
CA LEU A 265 8.29 -34.28 6.04
C LEU A 265 8.28 -35.16 7.32
N HIS A 266 7.90 -34.59 8.46
CA HIS A 266 7.87 -35.28 9.74
C HIS A 266 6.98 -36.52 9.69
N ASP A 267 7.45 -37.62 10.28
CA ASP A 267 6.77 -38.92 10.34
C ASP A 267 6.38 -39.56 8.99
N SER A 268 6.96 -39.14 7.86
CA SER A 268 6.71 -39.79 6.58
C SER A 268 7.17 -41.26 6.57
N GLU A 269 6.29 -42.14 6.09
CA GLU A 269 6.60 -43.55 5.80
C GLU A 269 7.28 -43.74 4.44
N ILE A 270 7.18 -42.77 3.51
CA ILE A 270 7.74 -42.87 2.16
C ILE A 270 9.27 -42.79 2.19
N ASN A 271 9.85 -42.00 3.09
CA ASN A 271 11.30 -41.99 3.26
C ASN A 271 11.81 -43.34 3.81
N LYS A 272 11.05 -44.00 4.69
CA LYS A 272 11.39 -45.32 5.24
C LYS A 272 11.34 -46.42 4.17
N SER A 273 10.44 -46.32 3.19
CA SER A 273 10.36 -47.29 2.08
C SER A 273 11.57 -47.24 1.12
N HIS A 274 12.46 -46.26 1.32
CA HIS A 274 13.66 -46.03 0.52
C HIS A 274 14.97 -46.14 1.32
N GLU A 275 15.00 -46.82 2.47
CA GLU A 275 16.21 -47.00 3.29
C GLU A 275 17.39 -47.66 2.55
N GLU A 276 17.14 -48.56 1.60
CA GLU A 276 18.18 -49.23 0.79
C GLU A 276 18.53 -48.49 -0.52
N CYS A 277 18.16 -47.21 -0.65
CA CYS A 277 18.40 -46.44 -1.86
C CYS A 277 19.90 -46.14 -2.09
N GLN A 278 20.40 -46.44 -3.30
CA GLN A 278 21.80 -46.12 -3.68
C GLN A 278 22.04 -44.65 -4.02
N ARG A 279 20.98 -43.82 -4.07
CA ARG A 279 21.10 -42.38 -4.36
C ARG A 279 21.75 -41.66 -3.19
N VAL A 280 22.98 -41.20 -3.40
CA VAL A 280 23.76 -40.48 -2.38
C VAL A 280 23.19 -39.08 -2.12
N GLN A 281 22.72 -38.39 -3.16
CA GLN A 281 22.13 -37.06 -3.07
C GLN A 281 21.05 -36.84 -4.13
N ASP A 282 20.04 -36.06 -3.76
CA ASP A 282 19.05 -35.56 -4.71
C ASP A 282 19.60 -34.41 -5.57
N ALA A 283 18.90 -34.18 -6.68
CA ALA A 283 19.12 -33.04 -7.55
C ALA A 283 18.97 -31.70 -6.78
N TYR A 284 19.61 -30.65 -7.28
CA TYR A 284 19.66 -29.35 -6.61
C TYR A 284 18.28 -28.73 -6.42
N SER A 285 17.33 -29.00 -7.33
CA SER A 285 15.94 -28.55 -7.21
C SER A 285 15.26 -29.00 -5.91
N PHE A 286 15.75 -30.06 -5.28
CA PHE A 286 15.26 -30.56 -3.98
C PHE A 286 16.25 -30.22 -2.87
N ARG A 287 17.50 -30.68 -3.01
CA ARG A 287 18.51 -30.57 -1.97
C ARG A 287 18.89 -29.13 -1.63
N CYS A 288 18.80 -28.22 -2.61
CA CYS A 288 19.13 -26.81 -2.45
C CYS A 288 17.88 -25.92 -2.35
N ALA A 289 16.68 -26.49 -2.21
CA ALA A 289 15.44 -25.71 -2.09
C ALA A 289 15.50 -24.68 -0.96
N PRO A 290 16.01 -24.97 0.25
CA PRO A 290 16.09 -23.96 1.31
C PRO A 290 16.98 -22.77 0.96
N GLN A 291 18.05 -22.98 0.20
CA GLN A 291 18.97 -21.93 -0.23
C GLN A 291 18.30 -21.00 -1.25
N VAL A 292 17.44 -21.55 -2.12
CA VAL A 292 16.71 -20.80 -3.15
C VAL A 292 15.49 -20.10 -2.54
N HIS A 293 14.60 -20.85 -1.88
CA HIS A 293 13.42 -20.31 -1.23
C HIS A 293 13.80 -19.35 -0.10
N GLY A 294 14.84 -19.66 0.66
CA GLY A 294 15.33 -18.81 1.73
C GLY A 294 15.80 -17.43 1.26
N ALA A 295 16.48 -17.35 0.12
CA ALA A 295 16.85 -16.06 -0.46
C ALA A 295 15.61 -15.24 -0.83
N ALA A 296 14.57 -15.87 -1.38
CA ALA A 296 13.30 -15.21 -1.68
C ALA A 296 12.60 -14.71 -0.40
N ILE A 297 12.57 -15.53 0.67
CA ILE A 297 11.99 -15.14 1.97
C ILE A 297 12.68 -13.89 2.52
N ASP A 298 14.02 -13.84 2.49
CA ASP A 298 14.77 -12.69 2.99
C ASP A 298 14.49 -11.42 2.17
N VAL A 299 14.36 -11.53 0.84
CA VAL A 299 13.97 -10.41 -0.04
C VAL A 299 12.54 -9.95 0.24
N VAL A 300 11.58 -10.87 0.37
CA VAL A 300 10.17 -10.52 0.66
C VAL A 300 10.06 -9.79 1.99
N LYS A 301 10.77 -10.27 3.02
CA LYS A 301 10.80 -9.60 4.32
C LYS A 301 11.36 -8.18 4.23
N SER A 302 12.47 -8.01 3.53
CA SER A 302 13.08 -6.68 3.30
C SER A 302 12.12 -5.74 2.55
N SER A 303 11.46 -6.23 1.50
CA SER A 303 10.44 -5.47 0.76
C SER A 303 9.28 -5.01 1.63
N ALA A 304 8.81 -5.86 2.55
CA ALA A 304 7.78 -5.49 3.52
C ALA A 304 8.27 -4.37 4.47
N GLU A 305 9.50 -4.46 4.96
CA GLU A 305 10.11 -3.43 5.82
C GLU A 305 10.23 -2.08 5.08
N ILE A 306 10.64 -2.10 3.81
CA ILE A 306 10.69 -0.90 2.96
C ILE A 306 9.30 -0.29 2.77
N ALA A 307 8.29 -1.10 2.45
CA ALA A 307 6.92 -0.64 2.30
C ALA A 307 6.40 0.06 3.56
N ILE A 308 6.64 -0.52 4.74
CA ILE A 308 6.18 0.05 6.01
C ILE A 308 6.94 1.32 6.38
N SER A 309 8.22 1.42 6.04
CA SER A 309 8.95 2.68 6.20
C SER A 309 8.36 3.78 5.33
N ASP A 310 7.98 3.47 4.08
CA ASP A 310 7.41 4.44 3.13
C ASP A 310 5.99 4.88 3.54
N VAL A 311 5.13 3.93 3.93
CA VAL A 311 3.74 4.20 4.39
C VAL A 311 3.69 5.12 5.62
N ASN A 312 4.73 5.11 6.45
CA ASN A 312 4.85 5.89 7.68
C ASN A 312 5.73 7.14 7.52
N SER A 313 5.89 7.61 6.28
CA SER A 313 6.64 8.81 5.92
C SER A 313 5.74 9.86 5.26
N ALA A 314 6.20 11.12 5.26
CA ALA A 314 5.48 12.26 4.68
C ALA A 314 5.69 12.36 3.16
#